data_AF-A0A643FUI0-F1
#
_entry.id   AF-A0A643FUI0-F1
#
_cell.length_a   1.000
_cell.length_b   1.000
_cell.length_c   1.000
_cell.angle_alpha   90.00
_cell.angle_beta   90.00
_cell.angle_gamma   90.00
#
_symmetry.space_group_name_H-M   'P 1'
#
loop_
_entity.id
_entity.type
_entity.pdbx_description
1 polymer ?
#
loop_
_entity_poly.entity_id
_entity_poly.type
_entity_poly.pdbx_seq_one_letter_code
_entity_poly.pdbx_strand_id
1 'polypeptide(L)'
;MGFKVGMALAAEGLLFAALLFGAAGTLAWPAAWAYLIVFFGGGYWLTQRLARHDPALLAERMKMPLQRGQPFWDKILLPFVLVAWIAWMVLMGLDAVRFHWSAMPLWLQCLGAVLVVLSFLLIDRVIHENTFLAAVVRIQAERGHRVVSSGPYAVVRHPLYATMLVFLPANALMLGSWYGVAASLVLIGGIVFRTAMEDRELQRGLKGYAAYAARVRYRLVPFVW
;
A
#
# COMPACT_ATOMS: atom_id res chain seq x y z
N MET A 1 18.91 6.26 -13.20
CA MET A 1 17.87 5.77 -12.28
C MET A 1 16.65 5.19 -13.01
N GLY A 2 16.13 5.87 -14.06
CA GLY A 2 14.92 5.45 -14.79
C GLY A 2 14.93 4.01 -15.35
N PHE A 3 16.04 3.53 -15.92
CA PHE A 3 16.11 2.17 -16.48
C PHE A 3 15.93 1.06 -15.44
N LYS A 4 16.59 1.18 -14.27
CA LYS A 4 16.45 0.21 -13.16
C LYS A 4 15.04 0.19 -12.59
N VAL A 5 14.42 1.36 -12.46
CA VAL A 5 13.02 1.51 -12.02
C VAL A 5 12.06 0.87 -13.03
N GLY A 6 12.29 1.09 -14.33
CA GLY A 6 11.49 0.47 -15.38
C GLY A 6 11.56 -1.05 -15.38
N MET A 7 12.76 -1.63 -15.23
CA MET A 7 12.93 -3.09 -15.11
C MET A 7 12.25 -3.66 -13.86
N ALA A 8 12.35 -2.98 -12.72
CA ALA A 8 11.71 -3.42 -11.49
C ALA A 8 10.17 -3.43 -11.63
N LEU A 9 9.59 -2.36 -12.17
CA LEU A 9 8.15 -2.27 -12.45
C LEU A 9 7.69 -3.33 -13.47
N ALA A 10 8.51 -3.60 -14.49
CA ALA A 10 8.19 -4.64 -15.47
C ALA A 10 8.22 -6.04 -14.83
N ALA A 11 9.23 -6.35 -14.01
CA ALA A 11 9.31 -7.62 -13.29
C ALA A 11 8.13 -7.81 -12.33
N GLU A 12 7.77 -6.76 -11.59
CA GLU A 12 6.59 -6.75 -10.72
C GLU A 12 5.29 -6.92 -11.53
N GLY A 13 5.16 -6.26 -12.68
CA GLY A 13 4.04 -6.42 -13.61
C GLY A 13 3.88 -7.85 -14.11
N LEU A 14 4.99 -8.50 -14.47
CA LEU A 14 4.98 -9.90 -14.87
C LEU A 14 4.60 -10.83 -13.72
N LEU A 15 5.06 -10.56 -12.50
CA LEU A 15 4.65 -11.33 -11.32
C LEU A 15 3.15 -11.21 -11.07
N PHE A 16 2.59 -9.99 -11.10
CA PHE A 16 1.16 -9.76 -10.93
C PHE A 16 0.36 -10.48 -12.02
N ALA A 17 0.77 -10.34 -13.28
CA ALA A 17 0.14 -11.02 -14.40
C ALA A 17 0.19 -12.55 -14.23
N ALA A 18 1.34 -13.11 -13.83
CA ALA A 18 1.50 -14.54 -13.60
C ALA A 18 0.59 -15.05 -12.48
N LEU A 19 0.49 -14.31 -11.36
CA LEU A 19 -0.39 -14.68 -10.25
C LEU A 19 -1.87 -14.63 -10.66
N LEU A 20 -2.31 -13.53 -11.29
CA LEU A 20 -3.70 -13.31 -11.66
C LEU A 20 -4.14 -14.26 -12.77
N PHE A 21 -3.44 -14.28 -13.91
CA PHE A 21 -3.83 -15.10 -15.05
C PHE A 21 -3.50 -16.58 -14.85
N GLY A 22 -2.44 -16.89 -14.09
CA GLY A 22 -2.14 -18.27 -13.69
C GLY A 22 -3.25 -18.85 -12.82
N ALA A 23 -3.76 -18.07 -11.85
CA ALA A 23 -4.90 -18.49 -11.02
C ALA A 23 -6.21 -18.56 -11.83
N ALA A 24 -6.48 -17.57 -12.68
CA ALA A 24 -7.66 -17.56 -13.55
C ALA A 24 -7.66 -18.72 -14.57
N GLY A 25 -6.47 -19.18 -14.99
CA GLY A 25 -6.30 -20.21 -16.01
C GLY A 25 -6.64 -19.74 -17.43
N THR A 26 -6.74 -18.43 -17.65
CA THR A 26 -7.05 -17.81 -18.95
C THR A 26 -6.54 -16.36 -18.98
N LEU A 27 -6.23 -15.86 -20.17
CA LEU A 27 -5.93 -14.44 -20.42
C LEU A 27 -7.19 -13.61 -20.72
N ALA A 28 -8.34 -14.26 -20.91
CA ALA A 28 -9.62 -13.64 -21.25
C ALA A 28 -10.31 -13.04 -20.01
N TRP A 29 -9.60 -12.17 -19.28
CA TRP A 29 -10.10 -11.44 -18.12
C TRP A 29 -9.85 -9.94 -18.29
N PRO A 30 -10.78 -9.20 -18.93
CA PRO A 30 -10.59 -7.78 -19.23
C PRO A 30 -10.31 -6.92 -17.98
N ALA A 31 -10.95 -7.26 -16.85
CA ALA A 31 -10.74 -6.54 -15.60
C ALA A 31 -9.30 -6.67 -15.07
N ALA A 32 -8.64 -7.83 -15.22
CA ALA A 32 -7.23 -7.97 -14.85
C ALA A 32 -6.29 -7.16 -15.74
N TRP A 33 -6.54 -7.09 -17.06
CA TRP A 33 -5.77 -6.21 -17.94
C TRP A 33 -5.94 -4.73 -17.58
N ALA A 34 -7.19 -4.29 -17.37
CA ALA A 34 -7.48 -2.94 -16.91
C ALA A 34 -6.78 -2.65 -15.57
N TYR A 35 -6.82 -3.61 -14.65
CA TYR A 35 -6.16 -3.53 -13.34
C TYR A 35 -4.65 -3.35 -13.48
N LEU A 36 -3.98 -4.17 -14.30
CA LEU A 36 -2.54 -4.03 -14.55
C LEU A 36 -2.21 -2.65 -15.13
N ILE A 37 -3.00 -2.14 -16.08
CA ILE A 37 -2.79 -0.81 -16.67
C ILE A 37 -2.94 0.28 -15.61
N VAL A 38 -4.02 0.27 -14.84
CA VAL A 38 -4.30 1.30 -13.82
C VAL A 38 -3.29 1.24 -12.68
N PHE A 39 -3.00 0.05 -12.16
CA PHE A 39 -2.08 -0.15 -11.04
C PHE A 39 -0.65 0.24 -11.41
N PHE A 40 -0.10 -0.31 -12.50
CA PHE A 40 1.27 -0.02 -12.91
C PHE A 40 1.41 1.38 -13.52
N GLY A 41 0.36 1.90 -14.17
CA GLY A 41 0.30 3.29 -14.61
C GLY A 41 0.36 4.27 -13.43
N GLY A 42 -0.45 4.03 -12.39
CA GLY A 42 -0.45 4.81 -11.15
C GLY A 42 0.88 4.70 -10.38
N GLY A 43 1.43 3.49 -10.26
CA GLY A 43 2.73 3.24 -9.64
C GLY A 43 3.88 3.91 -10.38
N TYR A 44 3.90 3.86 -11.71
CA TYR A 44 4.87 4.57 -12.54
C TYR A 44 4.74 6.09 -12.38
N TRP A 45 3.53 6.62 -12.47
CA TRP A 45 3.26 8.05 -12.28
C TRP A 45 3.74 8.54 -10.90
N LEU A 46 3.38 7.84 -9.83
CA LEU A 46 3.79 8.13 -8.46
C LEU A 46 5.32 8.11 -8.34
N THR A 47 5.96 7.08 -8.93
CA THR A 47 7.42 6.93 -8.88
C THR A 47 8.12 8.07 -9.62
N GLN A 48 7.62 8.49 -10.79
CA GLN A 48 8.18 9.63 -11.53
C GLN A 48 8.03 10.95 -10.78
N ARG A 49 6.87 11.18 -10.16
CA ARG A 49 6.65 12.39 -9.34
C ARG A 49 7.57 12.41 -8.13
N LEU A 50 7.65 11.31 -7.41
CA LEU A 50 8.54 11.17 -6.26
C LEU A 50 10.02 11.33 -6.68
N ALA A 51 10.44 10.74 -7.79
CA ALA A 51 11.80 10.89 -8.30
C ALA A 51 12.19 12.35 -8.58
N ARG A 52 11.23 13.17 -9.03
CA ARG A 52 11.43 14.60 -9.31
C ARG A 52 11.38 15.45 -8.06
N HIS A 53 10.49 15.13 -7.12
CA HIS A 53 10.26 15.95 -5.94
C HIS A 53 11.20 15.63 -4.77
N ASP A 54 11.38 14.35 -4.48
CA ASP A 54 12.19 13.86 -3.36
C ASP A 54 12.95 12.58 -3.75
N PRO A 55 14.05 12.71 -4.50
CA PRO A 55 14.86 11.56 -4.91
C PRO A 55 15.48 10.81 -3.73
N ALA A 56 15.66 11.47 -2.58
CA ALA A 56 16.20 10.85 -1.38
C ALA A 56 15.18 9.89 -0.74
N LEU A 57 13.90 10.30 -0.64
CA LEU A 57 12.82 9.41 -0.22
C LEU A 57 12.65 8.24 -1.21
N LEU A 58 12.75 8.47 -2.52
CA LEU A 58 12.71 7.37 -3.48
C LEU A 58 13.83 6.36 -3.24
N ALA A 59 15.07 6.84 -3.10
CA ALA A 59 16.22 5.99 -2.83
C ALA A 59 16.03 5.18 -1.53
N GLU A 60 15.45 5.80 -0.49
CA GLU A 60 15.12 5.13 0.76
C GLU A 60 14.07 4.02 0.58
N ARG A 61 13.01 4.28 -0.21
CA ARG A 61 11.95 3.29 -0.49
C ARG A 61 12.41 2.15 -1.40
N MET A 62 13.45 2.38 -2.22
CA MET A 62 14.06 1.35 -3.07
C MET A 62 15.08 0.46 -2.34
N LYS A 63 15.41 0.77 -1.09
CA LYS A 63 16.24 -0.12 -0.27
C LYS A 63 15.52 -1.44 0.00
N MET A 64 16.30 -2.49 0.22
CA MET A 64 15.76 -3.81 0.54
C MET A 64 14.87 -3.76 1.81
N PRO A 65 13.85 -4.63 1.92
CA PRO A 65 12.94 -4.67 3.07
C PRO A 65 13.62 -5.03 4.41
N LEU A 66 14.86 -5.52 4.38
CA LEU A 66 15.67 -5.79 5.57
C LEU A 66 16.65 -4.65 5.79
N GLN A 67 16.36 -3.79 6.77
CA GLN A 67 17.18 -2.62 7.08
C GLN A 67 17.72 -2.63 8.51
N ARG A 68 18.83 -1.93 8.72
CA ARG A 68 19.37 -1.66 10.07
C ARG A 68 18.42 -0.71 10.81
N GLY A 69 18.14 -1.00 12.08
CA GLY A 69 17.20 -0.22 12.91
C GLY A 69 15.72 -0.58 12.73
N GLN A 70 15.41 -1.57 11.88
CA GLN A 70 14.04 -2.09 11.74
C GLN A 70 13.71 -3.02 12.93
N PRO A 71 12.58 -2.81 13.62
CA PRO A 71 12.13 -3.68 14.71
C PRO A 71 11.95 -5.13 14.26
N PHE A 72 12.20 -6.07 15.18
CA PHE A 72 12.08 -7.49 14.91
C PHE A 72 10.66 -7.91 14.50
N TRP A 73 9.63 -7.31 15.12
CA TRP A 73 8.24 -7.60 14.78
C TRP A 73 7.89 -7.21 13.34
N ASP A 74 8.45 -6.11 12.81
CA ASP A 74 8.21 -5.67 11.43
C ASP A 74 8.90 -6.63 10.44
N LYS A 75 10.10 -7.13 10.77
CA LYS A 75 10.82 -8.14 9.97
C LYS A 75 10.06 -9.47 9.87
N ILE A 76 9.35 -9.85 10.92
CA ILE A 76 8.49 -11.04 10.91
C ILE A 76 7.20 -10.76 10.14
N LEU A 77 6.56 -9.62 10.40
CA LEU A 77 5.27 -9.29 9.82
C LEU A 77 5.32 -9.18 8.28
N LEU A 78 6.35 -8.57 7.71
CA LEU A 78 6.43 -8.30 6.28
C LEU A 78 6.36 -9.58 5.41
N PRO A 79 7.11 -10.67 5.68
CA PRO A 79 6.93 -11.94 4.99
C PRO A 79 5.51 -12.50 5.07
N PHE A 80 4.85 -12.46 6.24
CA PHE A 80 3.46 -12.92 6.37
C PHE A 80 2.50 -12.08 5.54
N VAL A 81 2.66 -10.76 5.54
CA VAL A 81 1.87 -9.84 4.71
C VAL A 81 2.12 -10.12 3.22
N LEU A 82 3.36 -10.40 2.82
CA LEU A 82 3.68 -10.75 1.44
C LEU A 82 2.99 -12.05 1.01
N VAL A 83 3.06 -13.11 1.83
CA VAL A 83 2.38 -14.38 1.55
C VAL A 83 0.87 -14.19 1.50
N ALA A 84 0.30 -13.43 2.44
CA ALA A 84 -1.12 -13.11 2.44
C ALA A 84 -1.53 -12.32 1.18
N TRP A 85 -0.69 -11.39 0.73
CA TRP A 85 -0.93 -10.61 -0.48
C TRP A 85 -0.87 -11.47 -1.76
N ILE A 86 0.09 -12.40 -1.86
CA ILE A 86 0.17 -13.36 -2.96
C ILE A 86 -1.08 -14.25 -2.98
N ALA A 87 -1.43 -14.83 -1.83
CA ALA A 87 -2.62 -15.66 -1.69
C ALA A 87 -3.90 -14.89 -2.05
N TRP A 88 -3.97 -13.61 -1.67
CA TRP A 88 -5.09 -12.72 -1.99
C TRP A 88 -5.23 -12.46 -3.50
N MET A 89 -4.13 -12.23 -4.22
CA MET A 89 -4.15 -12.10 -5.69
C MET A 89 -4.60 -13.39 -6.37
N VAL A 90 -4.07 -14.53 -5.93
CA VAL A 90 -4.46 -15.85 -6.46
C VAL A 90 -5.95 -16.10 -6.22
N LEU A 91 -6.44 -15.82 -5.00
CA LEU A 91 -7.84 -15.98 -4.63
C LEU A 91 -8.79 -15.23 -5.58
N MET A 92 -8.45 -14.01 -5.99
CA MET A 92 -9.30 -13.24 -6.90
C MET A 92 -9.39 -13.86 -8.29
N GLY A 93 -8.30 -14.40 -8.82
CA GLY A 93 -8.33 -15.12 -10.11
C GLY A 93 -9.14 -16.41 -10.02
N LEU A 94 -9.04 -17.12 -8.89
CA LEU A 94 -9.83 -18.32 -8.63
C LEU A 94 -11.33 -18.01 -8.52
N ASP A 95 -11.68 -17.00 -7.75
CA ASP A 95 -13.07 -16.58 -7.51
C ASP A 95 -13.73 -15.99 -8.76
N ALA A 96 -13.14 -14.93 -9.34
CA ALA A 96 -13.81 -14.16 -10.40
C ALA A 96 -13.86 -14.90 -11.75
N VAL A 97 -12.89 -15.78 -12.02
CA VAL A 97 -12.72 -16.38 -13.36
C VAL A 97 -12.63 -17.90 -13.36
N ARG A 98 -11.77 -18.52 -12.55
CA ARG A 98 -11.54 -19.97 -12.69
C ARG A 98 -12.74 -20.79 -12.24
N PHE A 99 -13.29 -20.45 -11.08
CA PHE A 99 -14.38 -21.18 -10.45
C PHE A 99 -15.68 -20.39 -10.39
N HIS A 100 -15.64 -19.07 -10.67
CA HIS A 100 -16.82 -18.20 -10.66
C HIS A 100 -17.64 -18.31 -9.36
N TRP A 101 -16.95 -18.36 -8.20
CA TRP A 101 -17.62 -18.52 -6.90
C TRP A 101 -18.53 -17.34 -6.57
N SER A 102 -18.21 -16.16 -7.08
CA SER A 102 -19.02 -14.96 -6.94
C SER A 102 -19.13 -14.19 -8.25
N ALA A 103 -20.23 -13.45 -8.40
CA ALA A 103 -20.47 -12.58 -9.54
C ALA A 103 -20.57 -11.13 -9.07
N MET A 104 -19.77 -10.26 -9.68
CA MET A 104 -19.72 -8.85 -9.32
C MET A 104 -20.19 -7.97 -10.48
N PRO A 105 -21.20 -7.10 -10.28
CA PRO A 105 -21.69 -6.25 -11.34
C PRO A 105 -20.62 -5.25 -11.79
N LEU A 106 -20.62 -4.95 -13.10
CA LEU A 106 -19.59 -4.12 -13.72
C LEU A 106 -19.44 -2.72 -13.09
N TRP A 107 -20.55 -2.10 -12.65
CA TRP A 107 -20.49 -0.77 -12.03
C TRP A 107 -19.66 -0.76 -10.74
N LEU A 108 -19.63 -1.86 -9.99
CA LEU A 108 -18.77 -1.99 -8.81
C LEU A 108 -17.30 -2.18 -9.19
N GLN A 109 -17.01 -2.86 -10.31
CA GLN A 109 -15.65 -2.95 -10.84
C GLN A 109 -15.14 -1.58 -11.29
N CYS A 110 -15.99 -0.80 -11.97
CA CYS A 110 -15.69 0.60 -12.32
C CYS A 110 -15.48 1.48 -11.09
N LEU A 111 -16.32 1.32 -10.05
CA LEU A 111 -16.12 2.02 -8.77
C LEU A 111 -14.78 1.64 -8.13
N GLY A 112 -14.41 0.36 -8.15
CA GLY A 112 -13.10 -0.13 -7.73
C GLY A 112 -11.96 0.57 -8.46
N ALA A 113 -12.03 0.68 -9.79
CA ALA A 113 -11.04 1.38 -10.60
C ALA A 113 -10.90 2.86 -10.22
N VAL A 114 -12.02 3.56 -10.03
CA VAL A 114 -12.03 4.97 -9.57
C VAL A 114 -11.38 5.08 -8.20
N LEU A 115 -11.73 4.20 -7.26
CA LEU A 115 -11.15 4.20 -5.92
C LEU A 115 -9.65 3.90 -5.91
N VAL A 116 -9.17 2.99 -6.77
CA VAL A 116 -7.72 2.73 -6.96
C VAL A 116 -7.00 4.00 -7.43
N VAL A 117 -7.54 4.71 -8.41
CA VAL A 117 -6.97 5.98 -8.90
C VAL A 117 -6.96 7.03 -7.79
N LEU A 118 -8.07 7.20 -7.06
CA LEU A 118 -8.14 8.13 -5.93
C LEU A 118 -7.14 7.77 -4.83
N SER A 119 -6.95 6.49 -4.52
CA SER A 119 -5.92 6.04 -3.58
C SER A 119 -4.51 6.40 -4.04
N PHE A 120 -4.18 6.27 -5.33
CA PHE A 120 -2.88 6.74 -5.83
C PHE A 120 -2.67 8.24 -5.64
N LEU A 121 -3.71 9.06 -5.87
CA LEU A 121 -3.65 10.50 -5.63
C LEU A 121 -3.45 10.83 -4.14
N LEU A 122 -4.10 10.09 -3.24
CA LEU A 122 -3.94 10.24 -1.80
C LEU A 122 -2.54 9.78 -1.34
N ILE A 123 -2.04 8.66 -1.86
CA ILE A 123 -0.68 8.15 -1.60
C ILE A 123 0.34 9.19 -2.04
N ASP A 124 0.20 9.78 -3.23
CA ASP A 124 1.06 10.85 -3.72
C ASP A 124 1.07 12.05 -2.78
N ARG A 125 -0.10 12.51 -2.33
CA ARG A 125 -0.21 13.61 -1.36
C ARG A 125 0.51 13.29 -0.04
N VAL A 126 0.39 12.07 0.47
CA VAL A 126 1.06 11.64 1.71
C VAL A 126 2.57 11.55 1.53
N ILE A 127 3.04 10.99 0.42
CA ILE A 127 4.46 10.87 0.08
C ILE A 127 5.10 12.25 -0.10
N HIS A 128 4.40 13.18 -0.76
CA HIS A 128 4.86 14.54 -0.93
C HIS A 128 5.03 15.28 0.41
N GLU A 129 4.17 14.99 1.38
CA GLU A 129 4.22 15.66 2.69
C GLU A 129 5.33 15.10 3.60
N ASN A 130 5.68 13.81 3.47
CA ASN A 130 6.56 13.12 4.41
C ASN A 130 7.78 12.47 3.74
N THR A 131 8.91 13.18 3.73
CA THR A 131 10.23 12.70 3.27
C THR A 131 10.78 11.48 4.05
N PHE A 132 10.23 11.18 5.23
CA PHE A 132 10.65 10.06 6.08
C PHE A 132 9.79 8.80 5.90
N LEU A 133 8.92 8.75 4.89
CA LEU A 133 8.03 7.62 4.62
C LEU A 133 8.76 6.41 4.01
N ALA A 134 9.63 5.78 4.78
CA ALA A 134 10.33 4.54 4.39
C ALA A 134 9.34 3.37 4.22
N ALA A 135 9.74 2.35 3.46
CA ALA A 135 8.92 1.14 3.27
C ALA A 135 8.85 0.24 4.52
N VAL A 136 9.82 0.40 5.42
CA VAL A 136 9.97 -0.35 6.68
C VAL A 136 9.82 0.59 7.87
N VAL A 137 9.42 0.06 9.01
CA VAL A 137 9.34 0.86 10.24
C VAL A 137 10.75 1.09 10.75
N ARG A 138 11.23 2.34 10.72
CA ARG A 138 12.50 2.73 11.35
C ARG A 138 12.58 4.23 11.62
N ILE A 139 13.33 4.60 12.65
CA ILE A 139 13.67 5.99 12.90
C ILE A 139 14.97 6.32 12.15
N GLN A 140 14.87 7.24 11.18
CA GLN A 140 15.97 7.63 10.30
C GLN A 140 16.79 8.76 10.92
N ALA A 141 17.43 8.51 12.07
CA ALA A 141 18.21 9.51 12.80
C ALA A 141 19.30 10.14 11.91
N GLU A 142 19.90 9.37 11.02
CA GLU A 142 20.90 9.79 10.05
C GLU A 142 20.39 10.81 9.01
N ARG A 143 19.07 10.90 8.82
CA ARG A 143 18.41 11.90 7.94
C ARG A 143 17.79 13.05 8.74
N GLY A 144 18.04 13.13 10.05
CA GLY A 144 17.42 14.13 10.92
C GLY A 144 15.90 13.95 11.04
N HIS A 145 15.44 12.71 11.20
CA HIS A 145 14.02 12.38 11.30
C HIS A 145 13.32 13.26 12.34
N ARG A 146 12.37 14.06 11.85
CA ARG A 146 11.50 14.93 12.65
C ARG A 146 10.05 14.57 12.40
N VAL A 147 9.19 14.92 13.35
CA VAL A 147 7.76 14.71 13.22
C VAL A 147 7.20 15.60 12.11
N VAL A 148 6.51 14.97 11.16
CA VAL A 148 5.68 15.65 10.15
C VAL A 148 4.26 15.74 10.70
N SER A 149 3.70 16.95 10.74
CA SER A 149 2.38 17.23 11.34
C SER A 149 1.47 18.09 10.47
N SER A 150 1.88 18.37 9.23
CA SER A 150 1.16 19.15 8.24
C SER A 150 0.45 18.26 7.22
N GLY A 151 -0.42 18.85 6.40
CA GLY A 151 -1.16 18.13 5.37
C GLY A 151 -2.03 17.00 5.95
N PRO A 152 -2.03 15.79 5.36
CA PRO A 152 -2.80 14.65 5.88
C PRO A 152 -2.45 14.27 7.33
N TYR A 153 -1.22 14.55 7.78
CA TYR A 153 -0.76 14.27 9.14
C TYR A 153 -1.39 15.20 10.19
N ALA A 154 -2.02 16.30 9.78
CA ALA A 154 -2.78 17.16 10.70
C ALA A 154 -4.11 16.51 11.13
N VAL A 155 -4.62 15.53 10.36
CA VAL A 155 -5.93 14.90 10.59
C VAL A 155 -5.79 13.53 11.25
N VAL A 156 -4.88 12.69 10.74
CA VAL A 156 -4.60 11.35 11.25
C VAL A 156 -3.11 11.09 11.29
N ARG A 157 -2.63 10.29 12.25
CA ARG A 157 -1.19 10.05 12.44
C ARG A 157 -0.55 9.20 11.34
N HIS A 158 -1.32 8.30 10.72
CA HIS A 158 -0.82 7.33 9.73
C HIS A 158 -1.65 7.38 8.44
N PRO A 159 -1.61 8.50 7.68
CA PRO A 159 -2.47 8.71 6.52
C PRO A 159 -2.18 7.77 5.35
N LEU A 160 -0.94 7.26 5.21
CA LEU A 160 -0.63 6.23 4.22
C LEU A 160 -1.44 4.95 4.51
N TYR A 161 -1.40 4.47 5.75
CA TYR A 161 -2.15 3.29 6.17
C TYR A 161 -3.65 3.50 6.11
N ALA A 162 -4.14 4.70 6.43
CA ALA A 162 -5.55 5.07 6.24
C ALA A 162 -5.97 4.93 4.77
N THR A 163 -5.12 5.36 3.85
CA THR A 163 -5.36 5.21 2.40
C THR A 163 -5.39 3.75 1.98
N MET A 164 -4.57 2.89 2.60
CA MET A 164 -4.55 1.45 2.30
C MET A 164 -5.86 0.73 2.70
N LEU A 165 -6.60 1.25 3.68
CA LEU A 165 -7.92 0.71 4.06
C LEU A 165 -8.94 0.78 2.90
N VAL A 166 -8.80 1.78 2.03
CA VAL A 166 -9.63 1.94 0.82
C VAL A 166 -9.00 1.22 -0.36
N PHE A 167 -7.66 1.35 -0.50
CA PHE A 167 -6.93 0.78 -1.63
C PHE A 167 -7.17 -0.72 -1.73
N LEU A 168 -6.94 -1.48 -0.66
CA LEU A 168 -7.03 -2.94 -0.70
C LEU A 168 -8.39 -3.46 -1.22
N PRO A 169 -9.53 -3.13 -0.60
CA PRO A 169 -10.82 -3.56 -1.14
C PRO A 169 -11.08 -3.01 -2.55
N ALA A 170 -10.65 -1.78 -2.87
CA ALA A 170 -10.83 -1.21 -4.21
C ALA A 170 -10.15 -2.04 -5.32
N ASN A 171 -8.96 -2.59 -5.06
CA ASN A 171 -8.27 -3.48 -6.00
C ASN A 171 -9.12 -4.77 -6.23
N ALA A 172 -9.70 -5.34 -5.17
CA ALA A 172 -10.56 -6.53 -5.28
C ALA A 172 -11.91 -6.24 -5.97
N LEU A 173 -12.52 -5.06 -5.70
CA LEU A 173 -13.70 -4.58 -6.42
C LEU A 173 -13.38 -4.49 -7.92
N MET A 174 -12.26 -3.85 -8.27
CA MET A 174 -11.84 -3.67 -9.67
C MET A 174 -11.63 -5.01 -10.39
N LEU A 175 -11.08 -6.00 -9.69
CA LEU A 175 -10.89 -7.36 -10.22
C LEU A 175 -12.19 -8.19 -10.25
N GLY A 176 -13.27 -7.71 -9.63
CA GLY A 176 -14.57 -8.38 -9.68
C GLY A 176 -14.72 -9.54 -8.70
N SER A 177 -14.01 -9.51 -7.56
CA SER A 177 -13.98 -10.63 -6.60
C SER A 177 -14.50 -10.23 -5.22
N TRP A 178 -15.66 -10.77 -4.83
CA TRP A 178 -16.21 -10.56 -3.48
C TRP A 178 -15.39 -11.28 -2.41
N TYR A 179 -14.84 -12.45 -2.72
CA TYR A 179 -13.94 -13.14 -1.81
C TYR A 179 -12.65 -12.36 -1.60
N GLY A 180 -12.14 -11.69 -2.65
CA GLY A 180 -11.04 -10.73 -2.54
C GLY A 180 -11.40 -9.56 -1.61
N VAL A 181 -12.60 -8.99 -1.72
CA VAL A 181 -13.05 -7.93 -0.81
C VAL A 181 -13.06 -8.41 0.64
N ALA A 182 -13.64 -9.59 0.91
CA ALA A 182 -13.66 -10.16 2.25
C ALA A 182 -12.24 -10.45 2.77
N ALA A 183 -11.39 -11.06 1.95
CA ALA A 183 -10.01 -11.39 2.30
C ALA A 183 -9.13 -10.15 2.51
N SER A 184 -9.51 -8.98 1.97
CA SER A 184 -8.82 -7.71 2.24
C SER A 184 -8.81 -7.35 3.73
N LEU A 185 -9.78 -7.85 4.52
CA LEU A 185 -9.83 -7.67 5.98
C LEU A 185 -8.61 -8.27 6.69
N VAL A 186 -8.03 -9.35 6.16
CA VAL A 186 -6.81 -9.96 6.72
C VAL A 186 -5.62 -9.02 6.56
N LEU A 187 -5.45 -8.45 5.37
CA LEU A 187 -4.40 -7.48 5.07
C LEU A 187 -4.60 -6.18 5.87
N ILE A 188 -5.84 -5.72 5.98
CA ILE A 188 -6.22 -4.57 6.82
C ILE A 188 -5.87 -4.83 8.29
N GLY A 189 -6.14 -6.03 8.82
CA GLY A 189 -5.73 -6.42 10.17
C GLY A 189 -4.22 -6.31 10.37
N GLY A 190 -3.44 -6.76 9.38
CA GLY A 190 -1.98 -6.58 9.35
C GLY A 190 -1.55 -5.11 9.39
N ILE A 191 -2.22 -4.24 8.62
CA ILE A 191 -1.97 -2.79 8.60
C ILE A 191 -2.33 -2.16 9.94
N VAL A 192 -3.46 -2.52 10.55
CA VAL A 192 -3.90 -2.02 11.86
C VAL A 192 -2.88 -2.41 12.94
N PHE A 193 -2.44 -3.67 12.96
CA PHE A 193 -1.39 -4.13 13.86
C PHE A 193 -0.08 -3.35 13.64
N ARG A 194 0.38 -3.24 12.39
CA ARG A 194 1.58 -2.48 12.01
C ARG A 194 1.50 -1.03 12.46
N THR A 195 0.35 -0.38 12.26
CA THR A 195 0.07 0.99 12.69
C THR A 195 0.23 1.15 14.20
N ALA A 196 -0.37 0.26 14.99
CA ALA A 196 -0.29 0.33 16.44
C ALA A 196 1.15 0.15 16.95
N MET A 197 1.90 -0.74 16.34
CA MET A 197 3.27 -1.02 16.71
C MET A 197 4.23 0.08 16.27
N GLU A 198 4.08 0.60 15.05
CA GLU A 198 4.84 1.76 14.57
C GLU A 198 4.57 3.01 15.43
N ASP A 199 3.30 3.29 15.77
CA ASP A 199 2.94 4.39 16.67
C ASP A 199 3.65 4.29 18.03
N ARG A 200 3.79 3.07 18.57
CA ARG A 200 4.51 2.82 19.83
C ARG A 200 6.02 3.04 19.68
N GLU A 201 6.62 2.60 18.59
CA GLU A 201 8.03 2.84 18.31
C GLU A 201 8.33 4.33 18.16
N LEU A 202 7.47 5.07 17.45
CA LEU A 202 7.59 6.52 17.29
C LEU A 202 7.41 7.25 18.62
N GLN A 203 6.46 6.84 19.47
CA GLN A 203 6.32 7.42 20.82
C GLN A 203 7.57 7.22 21.68
N ARG A 204 8.24 6.07 21.56
CA ARG A 204 9.43 5.74 22.35
C ARG A 204 10.69 6.43 21.84
N GLY A 205 10.87 6.51 20.53
CA GLY A 205 12.15 6.89 19.94
C GLY A 205 12.18 8.23 19.21
N LEU A 206 11.04 8.78 18.77
CA LEU A 206 11.02 10.00 17.96
C LEU A 206 10.72 11.23 18.83
N LYS A 207 11.73 12.10 18.98
CA LYS A 207 11.59 13.36 19.73
C LYS A 207 10.42 14.20 19.18
N GLY A 208 9.56 14.68 20.08
CA GLY A 208 8.40 15.49 19.74
C GLY A 208 7.14 14.69 19.34
N TYR A 209 7.23 13.37 19.13
CA TYR A 209 6.09 12.58 18.68
C TYR A 209 4.97 12.50 19.72
N ALA A 210 5.30 12.40 21.00
CA ALA A 210 4.30 12.39 22.08
C ALA A 210 3.45 13.67 22.11
N ALA A 211 4.07 14.84 21.93
CA ALA A 211 3.37 16.12 21.87
C ALA A 211 2.48 16.25 20.62
N TYR A 212 2.92 15.66 19.51
CA TYR A 212 2.12 15.56 18.29
C TYR A 212 0.93 14.61 18.46
N ALA A 213 1.14 13.43 19.03
CA ALA A 213 0.09 12.44 19.28
C ALA A 213 -0.99 12.92 20.26
N ALA A 214 -0.64 13.83 21.19
CA ALA A 214 -1.61 14.49 22.05
C ALA A 214 -2.56 15.43 21.29
N ARG A 215 -2.08 16.05 20.19
CA ARG A 215 -2.88 16.95 19.34
C ARG A 215 -3.67 16.17 18.29
N VAL A 216 -3.01 15.27 17.56
CA VAL A 216 -3.62 14.44 16.52
C VAL A 216 -3.98 13.08 17.11
N ARG A 217 -5.20 13.01 17.66
CA ARG A 217 -5.66 11.86 18.44
C ARG A 217 -5.85 10.61 17.58
N TYR A 218 -6.36 10.79 16.36
CA TYR A 218 -6.71 9.69 15.46
C TYR A 218 -5.47 9.07 14.79
N ARG A 219 -5.43 7.75 14.73
CA ARG A 219 -4.37 6.99 14.04
C ARG A 219 -4.68 6.81 12.56
N LEU A 220 -5.89 6.33 12.23
CA LEU A 220 -6.27 5.97 10.87
C LEU A 220 -7.58 6.62 10.43
N VAL A 221 -8.62 6.54 11.26
CA VAL A 221 -9.97 6.94 10.89
C VAL A 221 -10.49 7.93 11.94
N PRO A 222 -10.79 9.19 11.54
CA PRO A 222 -11.35 10.17 12.45
C PRO A 222 -12.59 9.64 13.18
N PHE A 223 -12.69 9.95 14.46
CA PHE A 223 -13.77 9.54 15.36
C PHE A 223 -13.87 8.03 15.65
N VAL A 224 -12.99 7.20 15.09
CA VAL A 224 -12.96 5.75 15.34
C VAL A 224 -11.68 5.37 16.09
N TRP A 225 -10.51 5.70 15.53
CA TRP A 225 -9.21 5.29 16.08
C TRP A 225 -8.05 6.17 15.63
#